data_AF-A0A5D6WAW3-F1
#
_entry.id   AF-A0A5D6WAW3-F1
#
_cell.length_a   1.000
_cell.length_b   1.000
_cell.length_c   1.000
_cell.angle_alpha   90.00
_cell.angle_beta   90.00
_cell.angle_gamma   90.00
#
_symmetry.space_group_name_H-M   'P 1'
#
loop_
_entity.id
_entity.type
_entity.pdbx_description
1 polymer ?
#
loop_
_entity_poly.entity_id
_entity_poly.type
_entity_poly.pdbx_seq_one_letter_code
_entity_poly.pdbx_strand_id
1 'polypeptide(L)'
;MAEKIYRLINDKKKNDFLMTYIRCGSISKAARKCKIDRTTHYQWMKNEKYARAFEKARQHAGDLLEEEAYRRAVEGYSQPIYYKGEKVGSRKVYSDYLLAELLRGAKPEVYRDNKTEVNANVNINLSDAVAAARERVANAKETTGDKS
;
A
#
# COMPACT_ATOMS: atom_id res chain seq x y z
N MET A 1 11.90 8.60 -22.81
CA MET A 1 11.36 9.68 -21.96
C MET A 1 12.47 10.71 -21.75
N ALA A 2 12.26 11.97 -22.16
CA ALA A 2 13.25 13.03 -21.96
C ALA A 2 13.42 13.30 -20.46
N GLU A 3 14.65 13.25 -19.94
CA GLU A 3 14.92 13.49 -18.53
C GLU A 3 14.61 14.96 -18.19
N LYS A 4 13.43 15.24 -17.63
CA LYS A 4 13.20 16.52 -16.97
C LYS A 4 14.17 16.61 -15.80
N ILE A 5 15.18 17.47 -15.94
CA ILE A 5 16.13 17.76 -14.87
C ILE A 5 15.47 18.77 -13.94
N TYR A 6 15.05 18.32 -12.76
CA TYR A 6 14.49 19.20 -11.73
C TYR A 6 15.62 19.74 -10.83
N ARG A 7 15.55 21.04 -10.52
CA ARG A 7 16.35 21.64 -9.44
C ARG A 7 15.45 21.87 -8.24
N LEU A 8 15.43 20.88 -7.35
CA LEU A 8 14.56 20.85 -6.17
C LEU A 8 15.15 21.62 -4.99
N ILE A 9 16.48 21.72 -4.91
CA ILE A 9 17.18 22.43 -3.84
C ILE A 9 18.51 23.02 -4.34
N ASN A 10 18.93 24.15 -3.75
CA ASN A 10 20.20 24.80 -4.05
C ASN A 10 21.38 24.19 -3.27
N ASP A 11 21.53 22.87 -3.37
CA ASP A 11 22.65 22.10 -2.83
C ASP A 11 22.86 20.92 -3.78
N LYS A 12 24.04 20.85 -4.43
CA LYS A 12 24.31 19.89 -5.49
C LYS A 12 24.14 18.45 -5.00
N LYS A 13 24.75 18.10 -3.86
CA LYS A 13 24.72 16.72 -3.34
C LYS A 13 23.30 16.31 -2.98
N LYS A 14 22.53 17.21 -2.35
CA LYS A 14 21.12 16.96 -2.02
C LYS A 14 20.27 16.83 -3.28
N ASN A 15 20.46 17.71 -4.27
CA ASN A 15 19.70 17.67 -5.51
C ASN A 15 19.97 16.40 -6.32
N ASP A 16 21.24 15.99 -6.42
CA ASP A 16 21.64 14.76 -7.11
C ASP A 16 20.99 13.52 -6.46
N PHE A 17 20.95 13.49 -5.12
CA PHE A 17 20.23 12.46 -4.37
C PHE A 17 18.73 12.44 -4.69
N LEU A 18 18.07 13.60 -4.63
CA LEU A 18 16.63 13.71 -4.90
C LEU A 18 16.27 13.31 -6.34
N MET A 19 17.08 13.74 -7.31
CA MET A 19 16.92 13.35 -8.72
C MET A 19 17.09 11.85 -8.92
N THR A 20 18.06 11.25 -8.23
CA THR A 20 18.27 9.80 -8.29
C THR A 20 17.13 9.04 -7.61
N TYR A 21 16.59 9.59 -6.51
CA TYR A 21 15.42 9.04 -5.83
C TYR A 21 14.19 9.03 -6.75
N ILE A 22 13.89 10.13 -7.46
CA ILE A 22 12.77 10.20 -8.43
C ILE A 22 12.80 8.99 -9.38
N ARG A 23 13.97 8.67 -9.94
CA ARG A 23 14.12 7.59 -10.93
C ARG A 23 13.98 6.18 -10.37
N CYS A 24 14.25 5.97 -9.09
CA CYS A 24 14.33 4.61 -8.52
C CYS A 24 13.31 4.33 -7.42
N GLY A 25 12.61 5.35 -6.92
CA GLY A 25 11.58 5.26 -5.87
C GLY A 25 12.11 4.74 -4.52
N SER A 26 13.43 4.60 -4.34
CA SER A 26 14.01 3.91 -3.20
C SER A 26 15.19 4.68 -2.63
N ILE A 27 15.07 5.07 -1.35
CA ILE A 27 16.12 5.78 -0.61
C ILE A 27 17.42 4.97 -0.62
N SER A 28 17.37 3.66 -0.39
CA SER A 28 18.55 2.80 -0.37
C SER A 28 19.24 2.69 -1.74
N LYS A 29 18.47 2.61 -2.84
CA LYS A 29 19.03 2.60 -4.19
C LYS A 29 19.64 3.96 -4.56
N ALA A 30 18.96 5.05 -4.20
CA ALA A 30 19.44 6.41 -4.43
C ALA A 30 20.74 6.68 -3.67
N ALA A 31 20.80 6.36 -2.38
CA ALA A 31 21.99 6.54 -1.54
C ALA A 31 23.21 5.81 -2.12
N ARG A 32 23.03 4.55 -2.53
CA ARG A 32 24.07 3.74 -3.17
C ARG A 32 24.58 4.38 -4.47
N LYS A 33 23.67 4.82 -5.35
CA LYS A 33 24.01 5.46 -6.63
C LYS A 33 24.72 6.80 -6.43
N CYS A 34 24.32 7.57 -5.41
CA CYS A 34 24.95 8.84 -5.05
C CYS A 34 26.18 8.69 -4.16
N LYS A 35 26.57 7.47 -3.79
CA LYS A 35 27.71 7.16 -2.92
C LYS A 35 27.64 7.90 -1.57
N ILE A 36 26.46 7.97 -0.98
CA ILE A 36 26.24 8.48 0.38
C ILE A 36 25.69 7.38 1.29
N ASP A 37 25.85 7.55 2.59
CA ASP A 37 25.16 6.69 3.55
C ASP A 37 23.66 7.02 3.61
N ARG A 38 22.81 6.02 3.82
CA ARG A 38 21.36 6.23 3.91
C ARG A 38 20.98 7.14 5.08
N THR A 39 21.74 7.14 6.17
CA THR A 39 21.51 8.00 7.34
C THR A 39 21.66 9.48 6.98
N THR A 40 22.51 9.82 6.01
CA THR A 40 22.69 11.19 5.52
C THR A 40 21.37 11.79 5.00
N HIS A 41 20.55 11.00 4.29
CA HIS A 41 19.21 11.43 3.86
C HIS A 41 18.34 11.84 5.07
N TYR A 42 18.28 11.00 6.11
CA TYR A 42 17.48 11.28 7.30
C TYR A 42 18.03 12.45 8.13
N GLN A 43 19.35 12.66 8.13
CA GLN A 43 19.93 13.87 8.72
C GLN A 43 19.49 15.13 7.96
N TRP A 44 19.48 15.09 6.62
CA TRP A 44 18.98 16.20 5.81
C TRP A 44 17.48 16.47 6.01
N MET A 45 16.68 15.44 6.29
CA MET A 45 15.25 15.57 6.60
C MET A 45 14.94 16.45 7.82
N LYS A 46 15.92 16.65 8.72
CA LYS A 46 15.78 17.60 9.84
C LYS A 46 15.67 19.07 9.38
N ASN A 47 16.07 19.37 8.15
CA ASN A 47 15.94 20.70 7.57
C ASN A 47 14.65 20.80 6.74
N GLU A 48 13.79 21.76 7.08
CA GLU A 48 12.48 21.93 6.43
C GLU A 48 12.57 22.16 4.91
N LYS A 49 13.57 22.92 4.43
CA LYS A 49 13.72 23.19 3.00
C LYS A 49 14.03 21.89 2.23
N TYR A 50 14.87 21.04 2.80
CA TYR A 50 15.15 19.73 2.22
C TYR A 50 13.96 18.79 2.32
N ALA A 51 13.25 18.75 3.46
CA ALA A 51 12.05 17.92 3.62
C ALA A 51 10.98 18.27 2.57
N ARG A 52 10.73 19.56 2.32
CA ARG A 52 9.82 20.01 1.25
C ARG A 52 10.32 19.63 -0.14
N ALA A 53 11.62 19.71 -0.39
CA ALA A 53 12.21 19.29 -1.67
C ALA A 53 12.09 17.78 -1.88
N PHE A 54 12.26 16.99 -0.81
CA PHE A 54 12.06 15.54 -0.84
C PHE A 54 10.59 15.17 -1.08
N GLU A 55 9.64 15.91 -0.51
CA GLU A 55 8.23 15.67 -0.75
C GLU A 55 7.87 15.87 -2.24
N LYS A 56 8.39 16.92 -2.88
CA LYS A 56 8.25 17.10 -4.33
C LYS A 56 8.91 15.96 -5.13
N ALA A 57 10.08 15.50 -4.69
CA ALA A 57 10.74 14.34 -5.29
C ALA A 57 9.89 13.07 -5.17
N ARG A 58 9.19 12.90 -4.05
CA ARG A 58 8.28 11.78 -3.78
C ARG A 58 7.06 11.81 -4.67
N GLN A 59 6.47 12.99 -4.90
CA GLN A 59 5.39 13.17 -5.86
C GLN A 59 5.83 12.77 -7.27
N HIS A 60 6.97 13.30 -7.75
CA HIS A 60 7.50 12.92 -9.06
C HIS A 60 7.86 11.44 -9.19
N ALA A 61 8.34 10.80 -8.12
CA ALA A 61 8.55 9.35 -8.11
C ALA A 61 7.22 8.59 -8.23
N GLY A 62 6.17 9.10 -7.61
CA GLY A 62 4.79 8.62 -7.74
C GLY A 62 4.28 8.71 -9.17
N ASP A 63 4.41 9.89 -9.81
CA ASP A 63 3.99 10.10 -11.21
C ASP A 63 4.64 9.06 -12.15
N LEU A 64 5.94 8.77 -11.96
CA LEU A 64 6.64 7.76 -12.76
C LEU A 64 6.16 6.33 -12.48
N LEU A 65 5.76 6.02 -11.25
CA LEU A 65 5.16 4.73 -10.91
C LEU A 65 3.77 4.59 -11.52
N GLU A 66 2.97 5.66 -11.55
CA GLU A 66 1.67 5.70 -12.21
C GLU A 66 1.81 5.48 -13.72
N GLU A 67 2.79 6.11 -14.36
CA GLU A 67 3.08 5.90 -15.79
C GLU A 67 3.46 4.45 -16.09
N GLU A 68 4.34 3.84 -15.28
CA GLU A 68 4.70 2.42 -15.46
C GLU A 68 3.54 1.48 -15.15
N ALA A 69 2.70 1.81 -14.17
CA ALA A 69 1.48 1.06 -13.89
C ALA A 69 0.52 1.11 -15.08
N TYR A 70 0.30 2.30 -15.67
CA TYR A 70 -0.49 2.47 -16.87
C TYR A 70 0.09 1.67 -18.04
N ARG A 71 1.40 1.79 -18.30
CA ARG A 71 2.09 1.05 -19.37
C ARG A 71 1.88 -0.45 -19.21
N ARG A 72 1.95 -0.99 -17.99
CA ARG A 72 1.73 -2.42 -17.74
C ARG A 72 0.26 -2.85 -17.82
N ALA A 73 -0.66 -2.00 -17.39
CA ALA A 73 -2.08 -2.29 -17.36
C ALA A 73 -2.74 -2.15 -18.73
N VAL A 74 -2.46 -1.05 -19.43
CA VAL A 74 -3.16 -0.62 -20.66
C VAL A 74 -2.36 -0.93 -21.91
N GLU A 75 -1.06 -0.62 -21.94
CA GLU A 75 -0.24 -0.87 -23.13
C GLU A 75 0.33 -2.30 -23.18
N GLY A 76 0.50 -2.92 -22.00
CA GLY A 76 1.10 -4.22 -21.78
C GLY A 76 2.62 -4.24 -22.01
N TYR A 77 3.20 -5.44 -21.96
CA TYR A 77 4.59 -5.68 -22.37
C TYR A 77 4.70 -6.95 -23.19
N SER A 78 5.73 -7.03 -24.04
CA SER A 78 5.99 -8.23 -24.85
C SER A 78 6.69 -9.29 -23.99
N GLN A 79 5.99 -10.38 -23.69
CA GLN A 79 6.54 -11.53 -22.99
C GLN A 79 7.02 -12.55 -24.02
N PRO A 80 8.32 -12.92 -24.03
CA PRO A 80 8.82 -13.97 -24.93
C PRO A 80 8.22 -15.33 -24.57
N ILE A 81 7.92 -16.14 -25.59
CA ILE A 81 7.46 -17.52 -25.44
C ILE A 81 8.62 -18.44 -25.82
N TYR A 82 8.96 -19.37 -24.93
CA TYR A 82 10.02 -20.36 -25.14
C TYR A 82 9.43 -21.76 -25.28
N TYR A 83 9.95 -22.53 -26.23
CA TYR A 83 9.66 -23.95 -26.39
C TYR A 83 10.98 -24.69 -26.63
N LYS A 84 11.24 -25.74 -25.85
CA LYS A 84 12.50 -26.50 -25.89
C LYS A 84 13.78 -25.64 -25.81
N GLY A 85 13.75 -24.57 -25.02
CA GLY A 85 14.89 -23.66 -24.82
C GLY A 85 15.05 -22.57 -25.89
N GLU A 86 14.28 -22.63 -26.98
CA GLU A 86 14.31 -21.63 -28.04
C GLU A 86 13.15 -20.65 -27.95
N LYS A 87 13.40 -19.37 -28.25
CA LYS A 87 12.35 -18.35 -28.32
C LYS A 87 11.55 -18.56 -29.61
N VAL A 88 10.29 -18.99 -29.47
CA VAL A 88 9.39 -19.29 -30.59
C VAL A 88 8.41 -18.17 -30.90
N GLY A 89 8.35 -17.13 -30.07
CA GLY A 89 7.50 -15.97 -30.32
C GLY A 89 7.43 -15.01 -29.14
N SER A 90 6.40 -14.18 -29.15
CA SER A 90 6.05 -13.30 -28.03
C SER A 90 4.56 -13.04 -27.99
N ARG A 91 4.02 -12.86 -26.80
CA ARG A 91 2.64 -12.37 -26.59
C ARG A 91 2.66 -11.07 -25.81
N LYS A 92 1.68 -10.21 -26.05
CA LYS A 92 1.49 -9.03 -25.21
C LYS A 92 0.77 -9.44 -23.93
N VAL A 93 1.32 -9.05 -22.79
CA VAL A 93 0.78 -9.33 -21.44
C VAL A 93 0.40 -8.03 -20.76
N TYR A 94 -0.79 -8.01 -20.19
CA TYR A 94 -1.35 -6.89 -19.45
C TYR A 94 -1.45 -7.23 -17.96
N SER A 95 -1.76 -6.24 -17.13
CA SER A 95 -1.97 -6.42 -15.70
C SER A 95 -3.35 -5.93 -15.29
N ASP A 96 -4.31 -6.84 -15.25
CA ASP A 96 -5.70 -6.54 -14.84
C ASP A 96 -5.77 -6.03 -13.39
N TYR A 97 -4.88 -6.55 -12.53
CA TYR A 97 -4.73 -6.04 -11.16
C TYR A 97 -4.38 -4.55 -11.14
N LEU A 98 -3.35 -4.13 -11.89
CA LEU A 98 -2.97 -2.72 -11.97
C LEU A 98 -4.05 -1.88 -12.66
N LEU A 99 -4.75 -2.43 -13.66
CA LEU A 99 -5.88 -1.76 -14.30
C LEU A 99 -6.98 -1.46 -13.27
N ALA A 100 -7.33 -2.44 -12.43
CA ALA A 100 -8.30 -2.26 -11.37
C ALA A 100 -7.85 -1.24 -10.31
N GLU A 101 -6.57 -1.25 -9.91
CA GLU A 101 -6.03 -0.23 -8.99
C GLU A 101 -6.07 1.18 -9.57
N LEU A 102 -5.71 1.34 -10.85
CA LEU A 102 -5.79 2.64 -11.54
C LEU A 102 -7.24 3.14 -11.59
N LEU A 103 -8.22 2.27 -11.85
CA LEU A 103 -9.63 2.63 -11.82
C LEU A 103 -10.10 3.05 -10.42
N ARG A 104 -9.70 2.31 -9.38
CA ARG A 104 -9.97 2.65 -7.97
C ARG A 104 -9.41 4.02 -7.58
N GLY A 105 -8.20 4.34 -8.04
CA GLY A 105 -7.56 5.63 -7.77
C GLY A 105 -8.19 6.79 -8.55
N ALA A 106 -8.52 6.58 -9.83
CA ALA A 106 -9.02 7.63 -10.72
C ALA A 106 -10.51 7.94 -10.55
N LYS A 107 -11.31 6.95 -10.16
CA LYS A 107 -12.77 7.05 -9.94
C LYS A 107 -13.17 6.39 -8.62
N PRO A 108 -12.67 6.88 -7.48
CA PRO A 108 -12.94 6.27 -6.18
C PRO A 108 -14.42 6.24 -5.83
N GLU A 109 -15.21 7.21 -6.28
CA GLU A 109 -16.67 7.26 -6.09
C GLU A 109 -17.41 6.10 -6.76
N VAL A 110 -16.81 5.46 -7.77
CA VAL A 110 -17.40 4.33 -8.50
C VAL A 110 -16.82 2.99 -8.04
N TYR A 111 -15.51 2.93 -7.81
CA TYR A 111 -14.79 1.66 -7.65
C TYR A 111 -14.18 1.43 -6.25
N ARG A 112 -14.22 2.41 -5.34
CA ARG A 112 -13.68 2.20 -4.00
C ARG A 112 -14.59 1.25 -3.22
N ASP A 113 -13.97 0.26 -2.57
CA ASP A 113 -14.70 -0.66 -1.70
C ASP A 113 -15.29 0.13 -0.52
N ASN A 114 -16.62 0.17 -0.44
CA ASN A 114 -17.33 0.63 0.73
C ASN A 114 -17.16 -0.41 1.83
N LYS A 115 -16.14 -0.26 2.68
CA LYS A 115 -16.11 -0.99 3.96
C LYS A 115 -17.28 -0.49 4.79
N THR A 116 -18.38 -1.23 4.79
CA THR A 116 -19.41 -1.10 5.82
C THR A 116 -18.74 -1.40 7.16
N GLU A 117 -18.63 -0.39 8.02
CA GLU A 117 -18.27 -0.60 9.41
C GLU A 117 -19.39 -1.40 10.06
N VAL A 118 -19.17 -2.69 10.27
CA VAL A 118 -20.05 -3.49 11.13
C VAL A 118 -19.72 -3.10 12.58
N ASN A 119 -20.28 -1.99 13.05
CA ASN A 119 -20.34 -1.65 14.48
C ASN A 119 -21.37 -2.57 15.15
N ALA A 120 -21.05 -3.86 15.26
CA ALA A 120 -21.81 -4.77 16.10
C ALA A 120 -21.41 -4.50 17.57
N ASN A 121 -22.03 -3.50 18.19
CA ASN A 121 -22.04 -3.41 19.65
C ASN A 121 -22.90 -4.56 20.18
N VAL A 122 -22.28 -5.73 20.37
CA VAL A 122 -22.91 -6.85 21.05
C VAL A 122 -22.90 -6.51 22.54
N ASN A 123 -23.97 -5.89 23.03
CA ASN A 123 -24.14 -5.64 24.46
C ASN A 123 -24.59 -6.95 25.12
N ILE A 124 -23.63 -7.78 25.53
CA ILE A 124 -23.91 -9.02 26.26
C ILE A 124 -24.25 -8.63 27.69
N ASN A 125 -25.54 -8.55 28.00
CA ASN A 125 -25.99 -8.24 29.36
C ASN A 125 -25.81 -9.47 30.25
N LEU A 126 -24.63 -9.56 30.87
CA LEU A 126 -24.21 -10.72 31.66
C LEU A 126 -25.14 -10.98 32.87
N SER A 127 -25.84 -9.94 33.34
CA SER A 127 -26.86 -10.04 34.39
C SER A 127 -27.99 -11.01 34.02
N ASP A 128 -28.47 -10.91 32.78
CA ASP A 128 -29.66 -11.64 32.33
C ASP A 128 -29.30 -13.12 32.11
N ALA A 129 -28.09 -13.37 31.61
CA ALA A 129 -27.53 -14.72 31.49
C ALA A 129 -27.32 -15.39 32.87
N VAL A 130 -26.81 -14.65 33.85
CA VAL A 130 -26.60 -15.16 35.21
C VAL A 130 -27.93 -15.38 35.95
N ALA A 131 -28.91 -14.49 35.76
CA ALA A 131 -30.25 -14.66 36.32
C ALA A 131 -30.94 -15.93 35.79
N ALA A 132 -30.94 -16.12 34.47
CA ALA A 132 -31.48 -17.32 33.84
C ALA A 132 -30.74 -18.59 34.26
N ALA A 133 -29.42 -18.54 34.50
CA ALA A 133 -28.67 -19.67 35.03
C ALA A 133 -29.06 -20.02 36.47
N ARG A 134 -29.26 -19.01 37.34
CA ARG A 134 -29.69 -19.22 38.74
C ARG A 134 -31.08 -19.82 38.84
N GLU A 135 -32.02 -19.35 38.01
CA GLU A 135 -33.39 -19.87 37.98
C GLU A 135 -33.44 -21.35 37.57
N ARG A 136 -32.63 -21.75 36.57
CA ARG A 136 -32.49 -23.18 36.19
C ARG A 136 -31.94 -24.04 37.32
N VAL A 137 -30.96 -23.53 38.08
CA VAL A 137 -30.38 -24.24 39.23
C VAL A 137 -31.39 -24.34 40.38
N ALA A 138 -32.21 -23.32 40.61
CA ALA A 138 -33.28 -23.35 41.62
C ALA A 138 -34.35 -24.40 41.28
N ASN A 139 -34.86 -24.36 40.04
CA ASN A 139 -35.89 -25.31 39.59
C ASN A 139 -35.38 -26.76 39.60
N ALA A 140 -34.09 -26.98 39.31
CA ALA A 140 -33.49 -28.31 39.41
C ALA A 140 -33.43 -28.85 40.87
N LYS A 141 -33.21 -27.96 41.86
CA LYS A 141 -33.20 -28.36 43.28
C LYS A 141 -34.59 -28.75 43.77
N GLU A 142 -35.64 -28.08 43.32
CA GLU A 142 -37.03 -28.37 43.70
C GLU A 142 -37.49 -29.74 43.19
N THR A 143 -37.09 -30.14 41.97
CA THR A 143 -37.42 -31.48 41.42
C THR A 143 -36.71 -32.65 42.09
N THR A 144 -35.69 -32.41 42.92
CA THR A 144 -34.91 -33.48 43.59
C THR A 144 -35.33 -33.71 45.04
N GLY A 145 -36.23 -32.88 45.59
CA GLY A 145 -36.68 -32.95 46.98
C GLY A 145 -37.91 -33.80 47.25
N ASP A 146 -38.60 -34.32 46.22
CA ASP A 146 -39.90 -34.98 46.36
C ASP A 146 -39.94 -36.42 45.82
N LYS A 147 -38.95 -37.21 46.24
CA LYS A 147 -38.99 -38.69 46.17
C LYS A 147 -38.43 -39.26 47.47
N SER A 148 -39.27 -39.24 48.52
CA SER A 148 -39.23 -40.28 49.57
C SER A 148 -40.04 -41.47 49.11
#